data_AF-A0A2D8XMQ9-F1
#
_entry.id   AF-A0A2D8XMQ9-F1
#
_cell.length_a   1.000
_cell.length_b   1.000
_cell.length_c   1.000
_cell.angle_alpha   90.00
_cell.angle_beta   90.00
_cell.angle_gamma   90.00
#
_symmetry.space_group_name_H-M   'P 1'
#
loop_
_entity.id
_entity.type
_entity.pdbx_description
1 polymer ?
#
loop_
_entity_poly.entity_id
_entity_poly.type
_entity_poly.pdbx_seq_one_letter_code
_entity_poly.pdbx_strand_id
1 'polypeptide(L)' 'MPYYIDIPLGWKYGFPKVIPYDNIFIPEGLFEWVANNGCPQEHIDNMGKSFYVRLWKTIDKGDT' A
#
# COMPACT_ATOMS: atom_id res chain seq x y z
N MET A 1 -12.04 0.03 -10.86
CA MET A 1 -11.19 -1.11 -10.44
C MET A 1 -10.21 -0.62 -9.37
N PRO A 2 -10.28 -1.16 -8.14
CA PRO A 2 -9.42 -0.71 -7.05
C PRO A 2 -7.97 -1.18 -7.21
N TYR A 3 -7.06 -0.39 -6.62
CA TYR A 3 -5.69 -0.79 -6.38
C TYR A 3 -5.55 -1.29 -4.94
N TYR A 4 -4.76 -2.33 -4.76
CA TYR A 4 -4.34 -2.82 -3.45
C TYR A 4 -2.89 -2.43 -3.20
N ILE A 5 -2.61 -2.01 -1.97
CA ILE A 5 -1.27 -1.83 -1.46
C ILE A 5 -0.99 -2.86 -0.38
N ASP A 6 0.22 -3.41 -0.41
CA ASP A 6 0.76 -4.23 0.66
C ASP A 6 2.16 -3.74 1.04
N ILE A 7 2.47 -3.83 2.33
CA ILE A 7 3.73 -3.40 2.91
C ILE A 7 4.53 -4.61 3.41
N PRO A 8 5.84 -4.46 3.67
CA PRO A 8 6.62 -5.53 4.27
C PRO A 8 6.06 -5.86 5.67
N LEU A 9 5.77 -7.14 5.92
CA LEU A 9 5.04 -7.62 7.11
C LEU A 9 3.61 -7.07 7.23
N GLY A 10 2.98 -6.69 6.11
CA GLY A 10 1.65 -6.10 6.07
C GLY A 10 0.55 -6.89 6.77
N TRP A 11 0.64 -8.23 6.77
CA TRP A 11 -0.27 -9.11 7.50
C TRP A 11 -0.34 -8.82 9.00
N LYS A 12 0.73 -8.29 9.62
CA LYS A 12 0.72 -7.88 11.04
C LYS A 12 -0.10 -6.62 11.29
N TYR A 13 -0.27 -5.81 10.25
CA TYR A 13 -0.84 -4.46 10.31
C TYR A 13 -2.16 -4.34 9.52
N GLY A 14 -2.72 -5.48 9.09
CA GLY A 14 -4.00 -5.52 8.38
C GLY A 14 -3.92 -5.14 6.90
N PHE A 15 -2.75 -5.30 6.27
CA PHE A 15 -2.57 -5.22 4.83
C PHE A 15 -2.65 -6.62 4.19
N PRO A 16 -3.00 -6.74 2.89
CA PRO A 16 -3.21 -5.65 1.92
C PRO A 16 -4.47 -4.81 2.14
N LYS A 17 -4.43 -3.54 1.72
CA LYS A 17 -5.57 -2.61 1.79
C LYS A 17 -5.87 -2.00 0.43
N VAL A 18 -7.14 -1.69 0.20
CA VAL A 18 -7.56 -0.91 -0.96
C VAL A 18 -7.15 0.55 -0.75
N ILE A 19 -6.49 1.13 -1.74
CA ILE A 19 -6.18 2.57 -1.75
C ILE A 19 -7.26 3.34 -2.51
N PRO A 20 -7.57 4.58 -2.11
CA PRO A 20 -8.64 5.38 -2.73
C PRO A 20 -8.23 6.00 -4.08
N TYR A 21 -7.10 5.59 -4.66
CA TYR A 21 -6.56 6.16 -5.88
C TYR A 21 -6.99 5.36 -7.11
N ASP A 22 -7.31 6.06 -8.19
CA ASP A 22 -7.66 5.51 -9.49
C ASP A 22 -6.45 5.35 -10.42
N ASN A 23 -5.28 5.79 -9.96
CA ASN A 23 -4.02 5.72 -10.69
C ASN A 23 -2.87 5.22 -9.79
N ILE A 24 -1.85 4.63 -10.43
CA ILE A 24 -0.71 3.98 -9.77
C ILE A 24 0.43 4.95 -9.43
N PHE A 25 0.27 6.25 -9.71
CA PHE A 25 1.29 7.21 -9.32
C PHE A 25 1.34 7.21 -7.81
N ILE A 26 2.44 6.68 -7.27
CA ILE A 26 2.78 6.75 -5.85
C ILE A 26 2.73 8.23 -5.48
N PRO A 27 1.68 8.72 -4.78
CA PRO A 27 1.59 10.12 -4.48
C PRO A 27 2.72 10.47 -3.52
N GLU A 28 3.24 11.69 -3.61
CA GLU A 28 3.88 12.30 -2.45
C GLU A 28 2.90 12.15 -1.27
N GLY A 29 3.30 11.40 -0.24
CA GLY A 29 2.42 11.04 0.88
C GLY A 29 1.94 9.59 0.93
N LEU A 30 2.37 8.68 0.04
CA LEU A 30 2.00 7.26 0.16
C LEU A 30 2.41 6.64 1.50
N PHE A 31 3.60 6.97 2.00
CA PHE A 31 4.07 6.48 3.30
C PHE A 31 3.30 7.08 4.47
N GLU A 32 2.87 8.34 4.34
CA GLU A 32 1.97 8.98 5.32
C GLU A 32 0.60 8.28 5.34
N TRP A 33 0.05 7.95 4.16
CA TRP A 33 -1.19 7.17 4.08
C TRP A 33 -1.01 5.80 4.73
N VAL A 34 0.09 5.10 4.44
CA VAL A 34 0.42 3.79 5.04
C VAL A 34 0.51 3.90 6.56
N ALA A 35 1.14 4.95 7.08
CA ALA A 35 1.24 5.19 8.53
C ALA A 35 -0.14 5.41 9.16
N ASN A 36 -0.94 6.29 8.57
CA ASN A 36 -2.30 6.61 9.02
C ASN A 36 -3.27 5.42 8.91
N ASN A 37 -2.94 4.41 8.11
CA ASN A 37 -3.80 3.25 7.86
C ASN A 37 -3.33 1.95 8.53
N GLY A 38 -2.37 2.03 9.47
CA GLY A 38 -2.08 0.93 10.40
C GLY A 38 -0.63 0.46 10.44
N CYS A 39 0.25 1.00 9.59
CA CYS A 39 1.69 0.74 9.73
C CYS A 39 2.29 1.69 10.78
N PRO A 40 3.00 1.19 11.80
CA PRO A 40 3.75 2.05 12.70
C PRO A 40 4.81 2.85 11.93
N GLN A 41 4.95 4.14 12.24
CA GLN A 41 5.99 4.99 11.64
C GLN A 41 7.40 4.42 11.86
N GLU A 42 7.65 3.86 13.05
CA GLU A 42 8.92 3.20 13.39
C GLU A 42 9.27 2.07 12.41
N HIS A 43 8.27 1.34 11.90
CA HIS A 43 8.50 0.25 10.94
C HIS A 43 8.93 0.78 9.57
N ILE A 44 8.41 1.94 9.17
CA ILE A 44 8.81 2.64 7.96
C ILE A 44 10.23 3.21 8.14
N ASP A 45 10.48 3.87 9.28
CA ASP A 45 11.76 4.50 9.59
C ASP A 45 12.90 3.48 9.67
N ASN A 46 12.65 2.32 10.30
CA ASN A 46 13.61 1.22 10.41
C ASN A 46 14.02 0.64 9.05
N MET A 47 13.13 0.67 8.06
CA MET A 47 13.44 0.24 6.69
C MET A 47 14.05 1.36 5.86
N GLY A 48 13.76 2.63 6.19
CA GLY A 48 14.30 3.81 5.55
C GLY A 48 14.16 3.75 4.03
N LYS A 49 15.29 3.89 3.32
CA LYS A 49 15.34 3.86 1.84
C LYS A 49 14.99 2.49 1.23
N SER A 50 14.96 1.43 2.04
CA SER A 50 14.60 0.08 1.62
C SER A 50 13.14 -0.25 1.87
N PHE A 51 12.33 0.71 2.35
CA PHE A 51 10.89 0.51 2.45
C PHE A 51 10.26 0.50 1.06
N TYR A 52 9.82 -0.67 0.62
CA TYR A 52 9.11 -0.86 -0.65
C TYR A 52 7.70 -1.36 -0.38
N VAL A 53 6.78 -1.03 -1.28
CA VAL A 53 5.40 -1.50 -1.24
C VAL A 53 5.09 -2.32 -2.48
N ARG A 54 4.15 -3.26 -2.36
CA ARG A 54 3.58 -3.97 -3.50
C ARG A 54 2.26 -3.31 -3.87
N LEU A 55 2.09 -3.03 -5.15
CA LEU A 55 0.88 -2.42 -5.71
C LEU A 55 0.36 -3.31 -6.83
N TRP A 56 -0.94 -3.64 -6.81
CA TRP A 56 -1.59 -4.34 -7.91
C TRP A 56 -3.02 -3.86 -8.12
N LYS A 57 -3.45 -3.87 -9.38
CA LYS A 57 -4.82 -3.58 -9.77
C LYS A 57 -5.61 -4.88 -9.83
N THR A 58 -6.78 -4.93 -9.21
CA THR A 58 -7.70 -6.06 -9.46
C THR A 58 -8.44 -5.79 -10.76
N ILE A 59 -8.35 -6.73 -11.68
CA ILE A 59 -9.17 -6.76 -12.89
C ILE A 59 -10.44 -7.52 -12.52
N ASP A 60 -11.62 -6.93 -12.73
CA ASP A 60 -12.85 -7.68 -12.52
C ASP A 60 -12.89 -8.86 -13.50
N LYS A 61 -13.27 -10.04 -13.01
CA LYS A 61 -13.30 -11.30 -13.77
C LYS A 61 -14.36 -11.35 -14.89
N GLY A 62 -14.91 -10.21 -15.30
CA GLY A 62 -15.97 -10.05 -16.29
C GLY A 62 -15.51 -9.54 -17.67
N ASP A 63 -14.24 -9.14 -17.82
CA ASP A 63 -13.71 -8.60 -19.08
C ASP A 63 -12.78 -9.61 -19.80
N THR A 64 -13.23 -10.86 -19.98
CA THR A 64 -12.60 -11.85 -20.89
C THR A 64 -13.59 -12.31 -21.94
#